data_AF-A0A944WLR2-F1
#
_entry.id   AF-A0A944WLR2-F1
#
_cell.length_a   1.000
_cell.length_b   1.000
_cell.length_c   1.000
_cell.angle_alpha   90.00
_cell.angle_beta   90.00
_cell.angle_gamma   90.00
#
_symmetry.space_group_name_H-M   'P 1'
#
loop_
_entity.id
_entity.type
_entity.pdbx_description
1 polymer ?
#
loop_
_entity_poly.entity_id
_entity_poly.type
_entity_poly.pdbx_seq_one_letter_code
_entity_poly.pdbx_strand_id
1 'polypeptide(L)'
;EAQACNTPVIAFASGGAMETVTEQTGMFFSEQKVDALCRAVEEMERIWMNFTPEAFQQQTKRFGRKNYKNQMAHAIEYGYKQWKDGI
;
A
#
# COMPACT_ATOMS: atom_id res chain seq x y z
N GLU A 1 8.02 2.43 2.18
CA GLU A 1 9.49 2.53 2.06
C GLU A 1 9.98 1.74 0.86
N ALA A 2 9.87 0.42 0.82
CA ALA A 2 10.25 -0.40 -0.35
C ALA A 2 9.65 0.10 -1.68
N GLN A 3 8.33 0.30 -1.72
CA GLN A 3 7.66 0.85 -2.91
C GLN A 3 8.15 2.27 -3.28
N ALA A 4 8.60 3.09 -2.32
CA ALA A 4 9.15 4.42 -2.61
C ALA A 4 10.54 4.36 -3.27
N CYS A 5 11.22 3.22 -3.15
CA CYS A 5 12.48 2.91 -3.81
C CYS A 5 12.28 2.12 -5.11
N ASN A 6 11.06 2.07 -5.66
CA ASN A 6 10.70 1.27 -6.83
C ASN A 6 10.96 -0.24 -6.66
N THR A 7 10.81 -0.75 -5.44
CA THR A 7 11.02 -2.16 -5.12
C THR A 7 9.67 -2.85 -4.92
N PRO A 8 9.35 -3.90 -5.71
CA PRO A 8 8.13 -4.67 -5.52
C PRO A 8 8.17 -5.42 -4.18
N VAL A 9 7.01 -5.61 -3.57
CA VAL A 9 6.88 -6.21 -2.23
C VAL A 9 6.13 -7.53 -2.29
N ILE A 10 6.68 -8.58 -1.69
CA ILE A 10 5.92 -9.78 -1.33
C ILE A 10 5.43 -9.59 0.10
N ALA A 11 4.11 -9.57 0.31
CA ALA A 11 3.52 -9.32 1.61
C ALA A 11 2.54 -10.43 2.04
N PHE A 12 2.42 -10.66 3.35
CA PHE A 12 1.36 -11.52 3.86
C PHE A 12 0.00 -10.83 3.67
N ALA A 13 -1.01 -11.55 3.21
CA ALA A 13 -2.35 -11.04 2.91
C ALA A 13 -3.14 -10.66 4.19
N SER A 14 -2.68 -9.67 4.94
CA SER A 14 -3.29 -9.24 6.19
C SER A 14 -2.96 -7.78 6.54
N GLY A 15 -3.88 -7.13 7.26
CA GLY A 15 -3.71 -5.78 7.81
C GLY A 15 -3.39 -4.73 6.75
N GLY A 16 -2.57 -3.74 7.14
CA GLY A 16 -2.21 -2.60 6.29
C GLY A 16 -1.46 -2.97 5.00
N ALA A 17 -0.95 -4.20 4.88
CA ALA A 17 -0.39 -4.66 3.61
C ALA A 17 -1.45 -4.71 2.51
N MET A 18 -2.67 -5.15 2.83
CA MET A 18 -3.79 -5.21 1.87
C MET A 18 -4.27 -3.83 1.43
N GLU A 19 -3.99 -2.79 2.22
CA GLU A 19 -4.34 -1.41 1.89
C GLU A 19 -3.27 -0.73 1.01
N THR A 20 -2.02 -1.22 1.06
CA THR A 20 -0.85 -0.51 0.53
C THR A 20 -0.16 -1.22 -0.63
N VAL A 21 -0.25 -2.54 -0.75
CA VAL A 21 0.32 -3.32 -1.87
C VAL A 21 -0.76 -3.57 -2.92
N THR A 22 -0.42 -3.35 -4.19
CA THR A 22 -1.26 -3.63 -5.35
C THR A 22 -0.55 -4.61 -6.29
N GLU A 23 -1.28 -5.20 -7.23
CA GLU A 23 -0.68 -6.08 -8.26
C GLU A 23 0.42 -5.38 -9.09
N GLN A 24 0.40 -4.05 -9.16
CA GLN A 24 1.40 -3.24 -9.87
C GLN A 24 2.58 -2.82 -8.99
N THR A 25 2.58 -3.17 -7.70
CA THR A 25 3.64 -2.79 -6.74
C THR A 25 4.11 -3.95 -5.88
N GLY A 26 3.57 -5.15 -6.11
CA GLY A 26 3.93 -6.34 -5.38
C GLY A 26 2.93 -7.46 -5.55
N MET A 27 2.99 -8.43 -4.64
CA MET A 27 2.05 -9.55 -4.58
C MET A 27 1.85 -10.00 -3.15
N PHE A 28 0.81 -10.80 -2.94
CA PHE A 28 0.51 -11.36 -1.64
C PHE A 28 0.75 -12.86 -1.58
N PHE A 29 1.11 -13.36 -0.40
CA PHE A 29 0.96 -14.77 -0.03
C PHE A 29 0.02 -14.87 1.18
N SER A 30 -0.84 -15.88 1.19
CA SER A 30 -1.97 -15.97 2.14
C SER A 30 -1.82 -17.06 3.20
N GLU A 31 -0.87 -17.99 3.02
CA GLU A 31 -0.55 -19.01 4.02
C GLU A 31 0.75 -18.65 4.73
N GLN A 32 0.74 -18.61 6.07
CA GLN A 32 1.96 -18.43 6.88
C GLN A 32 2.80 -19.72 6.91
N LYS A 33 3.22 -20.19 5.74
CA LYS A 33 4.04 -21.38 5.54
C LYS A 33 5.22 -21.04 4.63
N VAL A 34 6.34 -21.71 4.88
CA VAL A 34 7.57 -21.55 4.09
C VAL A 34 7.30 -21.79 2.60
N ASP A 35 6.61 -22.89 2.25
CA ASP A 35 6.33 -23.24 0.85
C ASP A 35 5.47 -22.20 0.12
N ALA A 36 4.59 -21.48 0.83
CA ALA A 36 3.80 -20.42 0.23
C ALA A 36 4.65 -19.18 -0.07
N LEU A 37 5.56 -18.83 0.85
CA LEU A 37 6.50 -17.74 0.63
C LEU A 37 7.49 -18.06 -0.50
N CYS A 38 8.04 -19.28 -0.54
CA CYS A 38 8.94 -19.70 -1.63
C CYS A 38 8.27 -19.60 -2.99
N ARG A 39 7.02 -20.08 -3.13
CA ARG A 39 6.25 -19.95 -4.37
C ARG A 39 6.06 -18.49 -4.78
N ALA A 40 5.77 -17.60 -3.83
CA ALA A 40 5.63 -16.17 -4.13
C ALA A 40 6.97 -15.54 -4.58
N VAL A 41 8.11 -15.96 -4.02
CA VAL A 41 9.43 -15.51 -4.48
C VAL A 41 9.69 -15.96 -5.92
N GLU A 42 9.48 -17.24 -6.22
CA GLU A 42 9.67 -17.77 -7.58
C GLU A 42 8.77 -17.09 -8.61
N GLU A 43 7.52 -16.78 -8.25
CA GLU A 43 6.60 -16.06 -9.11
C GLU A 43 7.04 -14.60 -9.32
N MET A 44 7.45 -13.91 -8.25
CA MET A 44 7.98 -12.55 -8.31
C MET A 44 9.18 -12.45 -9.25
N GLU A 45 10.11 -13.40 -9.19
CA GLU A 45 11.28 -13.44 -10.09
C GLU A 45 10.89 -13.55 -11.56
N ARG A 46 9.83 -14.31 -11.89
CA ARG A 46 9.34 -14.46 -13.27
C ARG A 46 8.69 -13.19 -13.80
N ILE A 47 8.00 -12.44 -12.95
CA ILE A 47 7.21 -11.27 -13.35
C ILE A 47 7.90 -9.94 -13.04
N TRP A 48 9.12 -9.94 -12.47
CA TRP A 48 9.76 -8.75 -11.92
C TRP A 48 9.87 -7.59 -12.92
N MET A 49 10.02 -7.90 -14.21
CA MET A 49 10.14 -6.92 -15.30
C MET A 49 8.82 -6.18 -15.59
N ASN A 50 7.69 -6.66 -15.07
CA ASN A 50 6.37 -6.04 -15.27
C ASN A 50 6.14 -4.84 -14.35
N PHE A 51 6.95 -4.68 -13.30
CA PHE A 51 6.83 -3.55 -12.38
C PHE A 51 7.52 -2.31 -12.96
N THR A 52 6.77 -1.20 -13.06
CA THR A 52 7.28 0.04 -13.63
C THR A 52 7.47 1.12 -12.56
N PRO A 53 8.49 1.99 -12.69
CA PRO A 53 8.67 3.14 -11.79
C PRO A 53 7.41 4.01 -11.65
N GLU A 54 6.64 4.15 -12.72
CA GLU A 54 5.40 4.94 -12.75
C GLU A 54 4.34 4.36 -11.80
N ALA A 55 4.19 3.03 -11.75
CA ALA A 55 3.24 2.37 -10.85
C ALA A 55 3.59 2.63 -9.37
N PHE A 56 4.88 2.50 -9.02
CA PHE A 56 5.38 2.80 -7.68
C PHE A 56 5.17 4.27 -7.29
N GLN A 57 5.44 5.20 -8.20
CA GLN A 57 5.20 6.62 -7.98
C GLN A 57 3.72 6.92 -7.77
N GLN A 58 2.82 6.32 -8.55
CA GLN A 58 1.38 6.51 -8.37
C GLN A 58 0.91 6.03 -7.01
N GLN A 59 1.35 4.84 -6.59
CA GLN A 59 0.96 4.28 -5.30
C GLN A 59 1.53 5.07 -4.13
N THR A 60 2.83 5.40 -4.16
CA THR A 60 3.49 6.17 -3.07
C THR A 60 2.97 7.59 -2.93
N LYS A 61 2.53 8.24 -4.03
CA LYS A 61 1.88 9.55 -3.98
C LYS A 61 0.63 9.55 -3.09
N ARG A 62 -0.14 8.45 -3.05
CA ARG A 62 -1.35 8.35 -2.20
C ARG A 62 -1.01 8.50 -0.71
N PHE A 63 0.14 7.98 -0.30
CA PHE A 63 0.63 8.01 1.09
C PHE A 63 1.59 9.18 1.38
N GLY A 64 1.65 10.17 0.48
CA GLY A 64 2.51 11.33 0.65
C GLY A 64 2.07 12.26 1.78
N ARG A 65 3.03 12.96 2.39
CA ARG A 65 2.82 13.89 3.52
C ARG A 65 1.75 14.96 3.26
N LYS A 66 1.67 15.48 2.03
CA LYS A 66 0.66 16.48 1.64
C LYS A 66 -0.75 15.90 1.73
N ASN A 67 -0.95 14.71 1.19
CA ASN A 67 -2.26 14.05 1.21
C ASN A 67 -2.67 13.69 2.63
N TYR A 68 -1.75 13.17 3.44
CA TYR A 68 -1.99 12.91 4.86
C TYR A 68 -2.47 14.18 5.61
N LYS A 69 -1.75 15.31 5.45
CA LYS A 69 -2.14 16.58 6.09
C LYS A 69 -3.52 17.06 5.64
N ASN A 70 -3.83 16.96 4.35
CA ASN A 70 -5.13 17.37 3.81
C ASN A 70 -6.26 16.49 4.36
N GLN A 71 -6.08 15.16 4.38
CA GLN A 71 -7.08 14.23 4.92
C GLN A 71 -7.28 14.45 6.41
N MET A 72 -6.20 14.67 7.17
CA MET A 72 -6.26 14.96 8.60
C MET A 72 -7.00 16.28 8.88
N ALA A 73 -6.67 17.35 8.16
CA ALA A 73 -7.34 18.64 8.31
C ALA A 73 -8.84 18.52 7.99
N HIS A 74 -9.19 17.82 6.92
CA HIS A 74 -10.58 17.55 6.57
C HIS A 74 -11.32 16.75 7.65
N ALA A 75 -10.71 15.69 8.19
CA ALA A 75 -11.30 14.89 9.26
C ALA A 75 -11.53 15.71 10.54
N ILE A 76 -10.57 16.57 10.91
CA ILE A 76 -10.69 17.48 12.06
C ILE A 76 -11.82 18.50 11.84
N GLU A 77 -11.85 19.14 10.67
CA GLU A 77 -12.89 20.14 10.35
C GLU A 77 -14.29 19.50 10.33
N TYR A 78 -14.40 18.29 9.77
CA TYR A 78 -15.64 17.53 9.74
C TYR A 78 -16.13 17.19 11.15
N GLY A 79 -15.27 16.62 12.01
CA GLY A 79 -15.62 16.29 13.39
C GLY A 79 -15.96 17.54 14.22
N TYR A 80 -15.26 18.65 13.99
CA TYR A 80 -15.55 19.92 14.65
C TYR A 80 -16.93 20.48 14.26
N LYS A 81 -17.32 20.39 12.98
CA LYS A 81 -18.65 20.80 12.50
C LYS A 81 -19.75 19.96 13.15
N GLN A 82 -19.60 18.64 13.18
CA GLN A 82 -20.57 17.76 13.86
C GLN A 82 -20.76 18.13 15.33
N TRP A 83 -19.66 18.27 16.07
CA TRP A 83 -19.70 18.67 17.47
C TRP A 83 -20.37 20.04 17.67
N LYS A 84 -20.04 21.03 16.83
CA LYS A 84 -20.59 22.38 16.91
C LYS A 84 -22.08 22.43 16.58
N ASP A 85 -22.51 21.64 15.61
CA ASP A 85 -23.89 21.62 15.12
C ASP A 85 -24.79 20.67 15.96
N GLY A 86 -24.23 20.01 16.97
CA GLY A 86 -24.97 19.17 17.92
C GLY A 86 -25.42 17.82 17.34
N ILE A 87 -24.72 17.33 16.31
CA ILE A 87 -24.93 16.01 15.70
C ILE A 87 -23.97 15.00 16.34
#